data_AF-A0A950XRH7-F1
#
_entry.id   AF-A0A950XRH7-F1
#
_cell.length_a   1.000
_cell.length_b   1.000
_cell.length_c   1.000
_cell.angle_alpha   90.00
_cell.angle_beta   90.00
_cell.angle_gamma   90.00
#
_symmetry.space_group_name_H-M   'P 1'
#
loop_
_entity.id
_entity.type
_entity.pdbx_description
1 polymer ?
#
loop_
_entity_poly.entity_id
_entity_poly.type
_entity_poly.pdbx_seq_one_letter_code
_entity_poly.pdbx_strand_id
1 'polypeptide(L)' 'MWFYVARAAQWKSLEDVRKDFPSVDRVGAYLIFNVRHNRYRLIVKHVFPNPRLYVKAFLSHKEYDRYEFD' A
#
# COMPACT_ATOMS: atom_id res chain seq x y z
N MET A 1 8.08 -8.35 -6.53
CA MET A 1 8.51 -6.95 -6.80
C MET A 1 8.18 -6.03 -5.62
N TRP A 2 6.90 -5.85 -5.26
CA TRP A 2 6.51 -4.93 -4.16
C TRP A 2 7.30 -5.11 -2.87
N PHE A 3 7.39 -6.35 -2.35
CA PHE A 3 8.11 -6.64 -1.11
C PHE A 3 9.58 -6.21 -1.14
N TYR A 4 10.29 -6.45 -2.25
CA TYR A 4 11.71 -6.11 -2.35
C TYR A 4 11.94 -4.59 -2.36
N VAL A 5 11.10 -3.86 -3.08
CA VAL A 5 11.13 -2.39 -3.09
C VAL A 5 10.82 -1.85 -1.70
N ALA A 6 9.71 -2.29 -1.10
CA ALA A 6 9.29 -1.86 0.23
C ALA A 6 10.32 -2.19 1.32
N ARG A 7 11.01 -3.33 1.22
CA ARG A 7 12.07 -3.74 2.16
C ARG A 7 13.33 -2.87 2.07
N ALA A 8 13.65 -2.37 0.89
CA ALA A 8 14.82 -1.51 0.67
C ALA A 8 14.52 -0.02 0.90
N ALA A 9 13.24 0.36 0.88
CA ALA A 9 12.82 1.74 0.96
C ALA A 9 12.94 2.34 2.38
N GLN A 10 13.12 3.67 2.42
CA GLN A 10 13.07 4.48 3.64
C GLN A 10 11.96 5.53 3.52
N TRP A 11 10.72 5.10 3.35
CA TRP A 11 9.58 6.01 3.18
C TRP A 11 9.29 6.78 4.47
N LYS A 12 9.35 8.11 4.41
CA LYS A 12 9.03 9.01 5.53
C LYS A 12 7.74 9.80 5.32
N SER A 13 7.24 9.83 4.08
CA SER A 13 5.96 10.43 3.72
C SER A 13 5.25 9.61 2.62
N LEU A 14 3.99 9.94 2.35
CA LEU A 14 3.27 9.38 1.19
C LEU A 14 3.96 9.75 -0.14
N GLU A 15 4.60 10.92 -0.21
CA GLU A 15 5.33 11.37 -1.40
C GLU A 15 6.55 10.49 -1.66
N ASP A 16 7.25 10.03 -0.62
CA ASP A 16 8.34 9.07 -0.78
C ASP A 16 7.83 7.74 -1.33
N VAL A 17 6.68 7.26 -0.85
CA VAL A 17 6.05 6.04 -1.38
C VAL A 17 5.70 6.21 -2.86
N ARG A 18 5.22 7.40 -3.25
CA ARG A 18 4.85 7.70 -4.65
C ARG A 18 6.03 7.75 -5.61
N LYS A 19 7.26 7.98 -5.13
CA LYS A 19 8.46 7.88 -5.97
C LYS A 19 8.66 6.46 -6.50
N ASP A 20 8.38 5.46 -5.67
CA ASP A 20 8.49 4.05 -6.05
C ASP A 20 7.18 3.49 -6.63
N PHE A 21 6.04 3.97 -6.13
CA PHE A 21 4.70 3.52 -6.50
C PHE A 21 3.78 4.71 -6.81
N PRO A 22 3.85 5.30 -8.02
CA PRO A 22 3.13 6.54 -8.34
C PRO A 22 1.62 6.47 -8.15
N SER A 23 1.03 5.29 -8.36
CA SER A 23 -0.40 5.05 -8.20
C SER A 23 -0.81 4.63 -6.78
N VAL A 24 0.04 4.83 -5.76
CA VAL A 24 -0.33 4.49 -4.39
C VAL A 24 -1.38 5.48 -3.87
N ASP A 25 -2.42 4.93 -3.27
CA ASP A 25 -3.46 5.70 -2.60
C ASP A 25 -3.37 5.54 -1.08
N ARG A 26 -3.99 6.47 -0.35
CA ARG A 26 -4.04 6.45 1.11
C ARG A 26 -5.48 6.58 1.59
N VAL A 27 -5.87 5.69 2.49
CA VAL A 27 -7.14 5.74 3.24
C VAL A 27 -6.81 5.66 4.73
N GLY A 28 -6.97 6.77 5.46
CA GLY A 28 -6.60 6.83 6.88
C GLY A 28 -5.13 6.48 7.14
N ALA A 29 -4.89 5.35 7.82
CA ALA A 29 -3.56 4.80 8.12
C ALA A 29 -3.07 3.74 7.10
N TYR A 30 -3.85 3.50 6.04
CA TYR A 30 -3.58 2.44 5.08
C TYR A 30 -3.08 3.00 3.74
N LEU A 31 -2.09 2.33 3.18
CA LEU A 31 -1.57 2.51 1.84
C LEU A 31 -2.11 1.40 0.94
N ILE A 32 -2.58 1.79 -0.23
CA ILE A 32 -3.25 0.89 -1.18
C ILE A 32 -2.40 0.81 -2.45
N PHE A 33 -1.84 -0.36 -2.71
CA PHE A 33 -0.99 -0.59 -3.87
C PHE A 33 -1.70 -1.40 -4.95
N ASN A 34 -1.56 -0.95 -6.20
CA ASN A 34 -2.02 -1.69 -7.37
C ASN A 34 -1.01 -2.79 -7.72
N VAL A 35 -1.47 -4.04 -7.79
CA VAL A 35 -0.63 -5.20 -8.09
C VAL A 35 -1.14 -5.92 -9.34
N ARG A 36 -0.21 -6.39 -10.18
CA ARG A 36 -0.46 -7.14 -11.42
C ARG A 36 -1.44 -6.40 -12.34
N HIS A 37 -1.00 -5.28 -12.91
CA HIS A 37 -1.80 -4.45 -13.82
C HIS A 37 -3.18 -4.10 -13.25
N ASN A 38 -3.20 -3.56 -12.03
CA ASN A 38 -4.41 -3.08 -11.37
C ASN A 38 -5.46 -4.15 -11.01
N ARG A 39 -5.15 -5.45 -11.16
CA ARG A 39 -6.09 -6.55 -10.85
C ARG A 39 -6.31 -6.76 -9.36
N TYR A 40 -5.31 -6.41 -8.55
CA TYR A 40 -5.34 -6.59 -7.12
C TYR A 40 -4.97 -5.31 -6.37
N ARG A 41 -5.43 -5.24 -5.12
CA ARG A 41 -5.13 -4.20 -4.13
C ARG A 41 -4.43 -4.85 -2.95
N LEU A 42 -3.21 -4.40 -2.69
CA LEU A 42 -2.49 -4.74 -1.47
C LEU A 42 -2.70 -3.61 -0.46
N ILE A 43 -3.38 -3.93 0.63
CA ILE A 43 -3.69 -2.99 1.72
C ILE A 43 -2.61 -3.15 2.79
N VAL A 44 -1.91 -2.06 3.08
CA VAL A 44 -0.80 -2.06 4.04
C VAL A 44 -1.02 -0.95 5.05
N LYS A 45 -1.03 -1.28 6.34
CA LYS A 45 -1.02 -0.27 7.39
C LYS A 45 0.39 0.30 7.50
N HIS A 46 0.48 1.62 7.46
CA HIS A 46 1.72 2.34 7.70
C HIS A 46 1.54 3.42 8.76
N VAL A 47 2.51 3.52 9.66
CA VAL A 47 2.53 4.55 10.70
C VAL A 47 3.84 5.32 10.55
N PHE A 48 3.80 6.45 9.84
CA PHE A 48 4.95 7.34 9.75
C PHE A 48 5.34 7.88 11.13
N PRO A 49 6.64 8.12 11.41
CA PRO A 49 7.82 7.86 10.58
C PRO A 49 8.39 6.44 10.75
N ASN A 50 7.65 5.53 11.38
CA ASN A 50 8.14 4.20 11.73
C ASN A 50 8.22 3.31 10.48
N PRO A 51 9.32 2.59 10.22
CA PRO A 51 9.52 1.82 8.98
C PRO A 51 8.72 0.51 8.94
N ARG A 52 7.69 0.36 9.77
CA ARG A 52 6.93 -0.89 9.91
C ARG A 52 5.71 -0.86 9.01
N LEU A 53 5.69 -1.81 8.07
CA LEU A 53 4.58 -2.08 7.17
C LEU A 53 3.88 -3.36 7.63
N TYR A 54 2.56 -3.30 7.78
CA TYR A 54 1.74 -4.47 8.11
C TYR A 54 0.77 -4.74 6.97
N VAL A 55 0.88 -5.91 6.34
CA VAL A 55 -0.09 -6.33 5.32
C VAL A 55 -1.41 -6.65 6.03
N LYS A 56 -2.47 -5.90 5.71
CA LYS A 56 -3.81 -6.08 6.25
C LYS A 56 -4.63 -7.02 5.36
N ALA A 57 -4.58 -6.81 4.04
CA ALA A 57 -5.33 -7.61 3.09
C ALA A 57 -4.69 -7.59 1.69
N PHE A 58 -4.96 -8.62 0.91
CA PHE A 58 -4.66 -8.67 -0.52
C PHE A 58 -5.92 -9.12 -1.26
N LEU A 59 -6.51 -8.21 -2.02
CA LEU A 59 -7.86 -8.33 -2.55
C LEU A 59 -7.84 -8.18 -4.07
N SER A 60 -8.76 -8.84 -4.77
CA SER A 60 -9.11 -8.46 -6.13
C SER A 60 -9.76 -7.07 -6.15
N HIS A 61 -9.83 -6.46 -7.34
CA HIS A 61 -10.52 -5.18 -7.50
C HIS A 61 -11.95 -5.22 -6.95
N LYS A 62 -12.72 -6.28 -7.27
CA LYS A 62 -14.13 -6.42 -6.85
C LYS A 62 -14.31 -6.63 -5.34
N GLU A 63 -13.34 -7.27 -4.70
CA GLU A 63 -13.35 -7.42 -3.23
C GLU A 63 -12.99 -6.10 -2.56
N TYR A 64 -12.02 -5.37 -3.11
CA TYR A 64 -11.66 -4.04 -2.62
C TYR A 64 -12.81 -3.04 -2.72
N ASP A 65 -13.59 -3.06 -3.80
CA ASP A 65 -14.74 -2.16 -3.98
C ASP A 65 -15.81 -2.32 -2.89
N ARG A 66 -15.82 -3.46 -2.19
CA ARG A 66 -16.73 -3.77 -1.07
C ARG A 66 -16.01 -3.81 0.29
N TYR A 67 -14.73 -3.47 0.32
CA TYR A 67 -13.93 -3.52 1.54
C TYR A 67 -14.16 -2.26 2.36
N GLU A 68 -14.53 -2.44 3.62
CA GLU A 68 -14.66 -1.35 4.57
C GLU A 68 -13.41 -1.25 5.45
N PHE A 69 -12.91 -0.03 5.60
CA PHE A 69 -11.83 0.25 6.52
C PHE A 69 -12.41 0.43 7.93
N ASP A 70 -11.75 -0.20 8.89
CA ASP A 70 -11.95 -0.04 10.32
C ASP A 70 -11.55 1.35 10.84
#